data_AF-A0AAN8JNJ1-F1
#
_entry.id   AF-A0AAN8JNJ1-F1
#
_cell.length_a   1.000
_cell.length_b   1.000
_cell.length_c   1.000
_cell.angle_alpha   90.00
_cell.angle_beta   90.00
_cell.angle_gamma   90.00
#
_symmetry.space_group_name_H-M   'P 1'
#
loop_
_entity.id
_entity.type
_entity.pdbx_description
1 polymer ?
#
loop_
_entity_poly.entity_id
_entity_poly.type
_entity_poly.pdbx_seq_one_letter_code
_entity_poly.pdbx_strand_id
1 'polypeptide(L)'
;MKKLENLEKLNEIYKNQVLDLDQIKSNSNHKKMQYWTGFPNYETFLALFEFLEPCAQNMNYWRGNTTLRTENFTKVYTNKPGQDRKKSLLDEFFLTMVRLKSPLLTEDLAQRFSISTGTVSSIFSSWINLMYSDLKLLC
;
A
#
# COMPACT_ATOMS: atom_id res chain seq x y z
N MET A 1 31.30 -7.48 22.05
CA MET A 1 30.17 -6.80 22.74
C MET A 1 29.76 -5.49 22.08
N LYS A 2 30.60 -4.45 21.98
CA LYS A 2 30.21 -3.14 21.37
C LYS A 2 29.59 -3.21 19.97
N LYS A 3 30.03 -4.14 19.11
CA LYS A 3 29.48 -4.31 17.75
C LYS A 3 28.06 -4.89 17.74
N LEU A 4 27.75 -5.80 18.68
CA LEU A 4 26.43 -6.39 18.81
C LEU A 4 25.43 -5.35 19.32
N GLU A 5 25.80 -4.61 20.36
CA GLU A 5 24.99 -3.53 20.92
C GLU A 5 24.69 -2.42 19.89
N ASN A 6 25.67 -2.09 19.03
CA ASN A 6 25.46 -1.14 17.94
C ASN A 6 24.49 -1.67 16.88
N LEU A 7 24.55 -2.97 16.55
CA LEU A 7 23.62 -3.58 15.58
C LEU A 7 22.19 -3.61 16.12
N GLU A 8 22.00 -3.93 17.39
CA GLU A 8 20.70 -3.92 18.05
C GLU A 8 20.09 -2.51 18.05
N LYS A 9 20.88 -1.48 18.39
CA LYS A 9 20.45 -0.08 18.31
C LYS A 9 20.06 0.34 16.90
N LEU A 10 20.85 -0.06 15.90
CA LEU A 10 20.57 0.26 14.50
C LEU A 10 19.28 -0.43 14.02
N ASN A 11 19.06 -1.67 14.44
CA ASN A 11 17.86 -2.43 14.09
C ASN A 11 16.60 -1.82 14.69
N GLU A 12 16.67 -1.32 15.93
CA GLU A 12 15.59 -0.57 16.56
C GLU A 12 15.31 0.77 15.85
N ILE A 13 16.35 1.48 15.39
CA ILE A 13 16.17 2.67 14.56
C ILE A 13 15.46 2.33 13.25
N TYR A 14 15.89 1.28 12.55
CA TYR A 14 15.27 0.86 11.29
C TYR A 14 13.81 0.45 11.49
N LYS A 15 13.48 -0.32 12.52
CA LYS A 15 12.10 -0.69 12.84
C LYS A 15 11.20 0.52 13.08
N ASN A 16 11.71 1.55 13.75
CA ASN A 16 10.96 2.78 14.04
C ASN A 16 10.74 3.67 12.80
N GLN A 17 11.52 3.48 11.73
CA GLN A 17 11.35 4.23 10.47
C GLN A 17 10.32 3.58 9.54
N VAL A 18 10.03 2.28 9.72
CA VAL A 18 9.05 1.57 8.93
C VAL A 18 7.65 2.01 9.33
N LEU A 19 6.86 2.46 8.36
CA LEU A 19 5.46 2.77 8.57
C LEU A 19 4.65 1.49 8.35
N ASP A 20 4.19 0.92 9.45
CA ASP A 20 3.44 -0.34 9.47
C ASP A 20 2.01 -0.11 9.97
N LEU A 21 1.03 -0.66 9.25
CA LEU A 21 -0.38 -0.55 9.60
C LEU A 21 -0.66 -1.18 10.97
N ASP A 22 0.06 -2.26 11.31
CA ASP A 22 -0.10 -2.95 12.60
C ASP A 22 0.21 -2.04 13.80
N GLN A 23 1.11 -1.07 13.62
CA GLN A 23 1.43 -0.09 14.66
C GLN A 23 0.36 1.02 14.79
N ILE A 24 -0.46 1.21 13.76
CA ILE A 24 -1.40 2.33 13.64
C ILE A 24 -2.83 1.88 13.95
N LYS A 25 -3.19 0.62 13.68
CA LYS A 25 -4.55 0.08 13.83
C LYS A 25 -5.07 -0.03 15.27
N SER A 26 -4.23 0.15 16.28
CA SER A 26 -4.64 0.13 17.69
C SER A 26 -5.64 1.23 18.03
N ASN A 27 -6.67 0.90 18.81
CA ASN A 27 -7.71 1.85 19.27
C ASN A 27 -7.12 3.03 20.07
N SER A 28 -5.93 2.89 20.65
CA SER A 28 -5.23 4.00 21.33
C SER A 28 -4.67 5.06 20.35
N ASN A 29 -4.62 4.74 19.05
CA ASN A 29 -3.88 5.47 18.02
C ASN A 29 -4.75 6.12 16.92
N HIS A 30 -6.02 6.40 17.19
CA HIS A 30 -6.91 7.11 16.23
C HIS A 30 -6.29 8.39 15.63
N LYS A 31 -5.53 9.16 16.43
CA LYS A 31 -4.79 10.34 15.95
C LYS A 31 -3.75 10.02 14.88
N LYS A 32 -3.03 8.90 15.03
CA LYS A 32 -2.06 8.47 14.00
C LYS A 32 -2.77 8.02 12.74
N MET A 33 -3.91 7.34 12.88
CA MET A 33 -4.72 6.93 11.75
C MET A 33 -5.18 8.13 10.93
N GLN A 34 -5.76 9.12 11.60
CA GLN A 34 -6.21 10.35 10.95
C GLN A 34 -5.05 11.15 10.34
N TYR A 35 -3.92 11.23 11.03
CA TYR A 35 -2.74 11.93 10.53
C TYR A 35 -2.24 11.32 9.22
N TRP A 36 -2.08 10.00 9.19
CA TRP A 36 -1.48 9.29 8.06
C TRP A 36 -2.45 9.06 6.92
N THR A 37 -3.70 8.70 7.19
CA THR A 37 -4.66 8.26 6.16
C THR A 37 -5.82 9.24 5.93
N GLY A 38 -6.07 10.15 6.87
CA GLY A 38 -7.23 11.03 6.86
C GLY A 38 -8.49 10.41 7.48
N PHE A 39 -8.52 9.09 7.71
CA PHE A 39 -9.67 8.42 8.33
C PHE A 39 -9.74 8.66 9.85
N PRO A 40 -10.94 8.83 10.41
CA PRO A 40 -11.09 9.12 11.83
C PRO A 40 -10.59 7.98 12.74
N ASN A 41 -10.71 6.73 12.29
CA ASN A 41 -10.28 5.54 13.01
C ASN A 41 -10.00 4.36 12.06
N TYR A 42 -9.50 3.27 12.60
CA TYR A 42 -9.12 2.09 11.81
C TYR A 42 -10.34 1.38 11.24
N GLU A 43 -11.46 1.38 11.97
CA GLU A 43 -12.71 0.76 11.59
C GLU A 43 -13.30 1.40 10.32
N THR A 44 -13.27 2.72 10.21
CA THR A 44 -13.76 3.44 9.02
C THR A 44 -12.88 3.18 7.81
N PHE A 45 -11.57 3.14 8.01
CA PHE A 45 -10.61 2.78 6.97
C PHE A 45 -10.82 1.34 6.49
N LEU A 46 -11.00 0.41 7.44
CA LEU A 46 -11.20 -1.00 7.14
C LEU A 46 -12.52 -1.22 6.40
N ALA A 47 -13.60 -0.55 6.80
CA ALA A 47 -14.89 -0.63 6.12
C ALA A 47 -14.80 -0.23 4.64
N LEU A 48 -14.04 0.82 4.31
CA LEU A 48 -13.80 1.19 2.92
C LEU A 48 -12.93 0.15 2.18
N PHE A 49 -11.92 -0.39 2.85
CA PHE A 49 -11.11 -1.46 2.28
C PHE A 49 -11.94 -2.69 1.97
N GLU A 50 -12.78 -3.17 2.89
CA GLU A 50 -13.63 -4.34 2.72
C GLU A 50 -14.62 -4.17 1.55
N PHE A 51 -15.09 -2.95 1.33
CA PHE A 51 -15.89 -2.62 0.15
C PHE A 51 -15.10 -2.77 -1.16
N LEU A 52 -13.83 -2.38 -1.18
CA LEU A 52 -12.97 -2.41 -2.39
C LEU A 52 -12.25 -3.75 -2.59
N GLU A 53 -12.10 -4.56 -1.55
CA GLU A 53 -11.30 -5.78 -1.55
C GLU A 53 -11.70 -6.77 -2.67
N PRO A 54 -13.00 -7.04 -2.93
CA PRO A 54 -13.40 -7.96 -4.00
C PRO A 54 -12.92 -7.51 -5.39
N CYS A 55 -12.92 -6.20 -5.65
CA CYS A 55 -12.38 -5.63 -6.88
C CYS A 55 -10.85 -5.69 -6.90
N ALA A 56 -10.21 -5.43 -5.75
CA ALA A 56 -8.75 -5.40 -5.61
C ALA A 56 -8.10 -6.78 -5.81
N GLN A 57 -8.79 -7.88 -5.46
CA GLN A 57 -8.30 -9.24 -5.70
C GLN A 57 -8.02 -9.50 -7.19
N ASN A 58 -8.86 -8.94 -8.06
CA ASN A 58 -8.78 -9.05 -9.52
C ASN A 58 -8.02 -7.88 -10.18
N MET A 59 -7.52 -6.92 -9.40
CA MET A 59 -6.81 -5.75 -9.91
C MET A 59 -5.58 -6.13 -10.74
N ASN A 60 -5.43 -5.45 -11.88
CA ASN A 60 -4.26 -5.51 -12.74
C ASN A 60 -3.32 -4.35 -12.38
N TYR A 61 -2.09 -4.67 -11.98
CA TYR A 61 -1.13 -3.64 -11.59
C TYR A 61 -0.61 -2.88 -12.80
N TRP A 62 -0.64 -1.57 -12.70
CA TRP A 62 -0.07 -0.66 -13.68
C TRP A 62 1.44 -0.88 -13.81
N ARG A 63 1.91 -1.21 -15.02
CA ARG A 63 3.33 -1.35 -15.38
C ARG A 63 3.70 -0.46 -16.57
N GLY A 64 3.17 0.77 -16.60
CA GLY A 64 3.44 1.74 -17.66
C GLY A 64 2.99 1.26 -19.05
N ASN A 65 3.80 1.52 -20.08
CA ASN A 65 3.50 1.16 -21.48
C ASN A 65 3.31 -0.34 -21.72
N THR A 66 3.81 -1.20 -20.84
CA THR A 66 3.63 -2.66 -20.95
C THR A 66 2.17 -3.04 -20.76
N THR A 67 1.47 -2.44 -19.78
CA THR A 67 0.03 -2.66 -19.55
C THR A 67 -0.84 -2.18 -20.72
N LEU A 68 -0.43 -1.14 -21.44
CA LEU A 68 -1.13 -0.62 -22.62
C LEU A 68 -0.98 -1.53 -23.86
N ARG A 69 0.10 -2.31 -23.94
CA ARG A 69 0.38 -3.26 -25.05
C ARG A 69 -0.21 -4.65 -24.84
N THR A 70 -0.88 -4.85 -23.71
CA THR A 70 -1.34 -6.15 -23.27
C THR A 70 -2.77 -6.41 -23.74
N GLU A 71 -2.99 -6.39 -25.04
CA GLU A 71 -4.18 -7.00 -25.64
C GLU A 71 -4.09 -8.54 -25.66
N ASN A 72 -2.94 -9.10 -25.24
CA ASN A 72 -2.55 -10.48 -25.53
C ASN A 72 -2.23 -11.39 -24.32
N PHE A 73 -2.51 -11.02 -23.06
CA PHE A 73 -2.56 -12.06 -22.01
C PHE A 73 -3.92 -12.76 -22.05
N THR A 74 -4.04 -13.60 -23.06
CA THR A 74 -5.09 -14.59 -23.21
C THR A 74 -5.26 -15.41 -21.93
N LYS A 75 -6.52 -15.74 -21.64
CA LYS A 75 -7.12 -16.49 -20.52
C LYS A 75 -6.57 -17.91 -20.27
N VAL A 76 -5.26 -18.13 -20.41
CA VAL A 76 -4.62 -19.47 -20.42
C VAL A 76 -3.95 -19.79 -19.08
N TYR A 77 -3.77 -18.83 -18.19
CA TYR A 77 -3.16 -19.05 -16.88
C TYR A 77 -4.23 -18.96 -15.78
N THR A 78 -4.53 -20.09 -15.14
CA THR A 78 -5.41 -20.17 -13.95
C THR A 78 -4.79 -19.50 -12.72
N ASN A 79 -3.46 -19.36 -12.71
CA ASN A 79 -2.70 -18.64 -11.69
C ASN A 79 -2.01 -17.43 -12.33
N LYS A 80 -2.13 -16.24 -11.72
CA LYS A 80 -1.51 -14.99 -12.19
C LYS A 80 0.00 -15.23 -12.43
N PRO A 81 0.52 -15.10 -13.67
CA PRO A 81 1.95 -15.24 -13.92
C PRO A 81 2.68 -14.04 -13.31
N GLY A 82 3.42 -14.27 -12.22
CA GLY A 82 4.19 -13.23 -11.53
C GLY A 82 4.69 -13.68 -10.16
N GLN A 83 5.67 -12.94 -9.61
CA GLN A 83 6.11 -13.10 -8.23
C GLN A 83 4.94 -12.86 -7.27
N ASP A 84 4.85 -13.66 -6.21
CA ASP A 84 3.86 -13.48 -5.14
C ASP A 84 3.84 -12.03 -4.65
N ARG A 85 2.64 -11.56 -4.30
CA ARG A 85 2.41 -10.21 -3.80
C ARG A 85 3.30 -9.98 -2.58
N LYS A 86 4.26 -9.05 -2.67
CA LYS A 86 5.20 -8.75 -1.56
C LYS A 86 4.54 -8.03 -0.39
N LYS A 87 3.36 -7.45 -0.58
CA LYS A 87 2.56 -6.71 0.41
C LYS A 87 1.11 -7.20 0.35
N SER A 88 0.41 -7.17 1.48
CA SER A 88 -1.03 -7.47 1.49
C SER A 88 -1.81 -6.37 0.76
N LEU A 89 -3.00 -6.69 0.24
CA LEU A 89 -3.87 -5.67 -0.38
C LEU A 89 -4.19 -4.54 0.60
N LEU A 90 -4.35 -4.87 1.89
CA LEU A 90 -4.59 -3.91 2.95
C LEU A 90 -3.41 -2.95 3.15
N ASP A 91 -2.17 -3.45 3.10
CA ASP A 91 -0.96 -2.61 3.18
C ASP A 91 -0.81 -1.69 1.98
N GLU A 92 -1.17 -2.18 0.78
CA GLU A 92 -1.14 -1.39 -0.44
C GLU A 92 -2.21 -0.29 -0.44
N PHE A 93 -3.41 -0.62 0.05
CA PHE A 93 -4.46 0.36 0.28
C PHE A 93 -4.02 1.40 1.31
N PHE A 94 -3.42 0.97 2.42
CA PHE A 94 -2.84 1.86 3.42
C PHE A 94 -1.79 2.81 2.82
N LEU A 95 -0.84 2.29 2.02
CA LEU A 95 0.14 3.10 1.29
C LEU A 95 -0.54 4.15 0.41
N THR A 96 -1.59 3.76 -0.30
CA THR A 96 -2.33 4.66 -1.19
C THR A 96 -2.99 5.79 -0.40
N MET A 97 -3.64 5.49 0.73
CA MET A 97 -4.25 6.50 1.61
C MET A 97 -3.19 7.43 2.20
N VAL A 98 -2.03 6.90 2.60
CA VAL A 98 -0.90 7.71 3.07
C VAL A 98 -0.42 8.68 1.99
N ARG A 99 -0.29 8.21 0.75
CA ARG A 99 0.11 9.05 -0.39
C ARG A 99 -0.90 10.14 -0.72
N LEU A 100 -2.20 9.85 -0.63
CA LEU A 100 -3.26 10.84 -0.87
C LEU A 100 -3.30 11.91 0.22
N LYS A 101 -3.08 11.51 1.47
CA LYS A 101 -3.21 12.41 2.62
C LYS A 101 -1.95 13.22 2.93
N SER A 102 -0.77 12.64 2.67
CA SER A 102 0.51 13.17 3.12
C SER A 102 1.32 13.74 1.96
N PRO A 103 1.95 14.93 2.11
CA PRO A 103 2.77 15.54 1.06
C PRO A 103 4.15 14.86 0.87
N LEU A 104 4.33 13.63 1.33
CA LEU A 104 5.60 12.90 1.26
C LEU A 104 6.04 12.68 -0.18
N LEU A 105 7.35 12.69 -0.41
CA LEU A 105 7.90 12.28 -1.70
C LEU A 105 7.75 10.77 -1.91
N THR A 106 7.78 10.32 -3.16
CA THR A 106 7.68 8.90 -3.49
C THR A 106 8.85 8.11 -2.90
N GLU A 107 10.02 8.74 -2.83
CA GLU A 107 11.26 8.25 -2.23
C GLU A 107 11.09 8.00 -0.72
N ASP A 108 10.48 8.93 0.00
CA ASP A 108 10.22 8.78 1.44
C ASP A 108 9.24 7.63 1.71
N LEU A 109 8.22 7.48 0.87
CA LEU A 109 7.29 6.36 0.97
C LEU A 109 7.96 5.03 0.67
N ALA A 110 8.83 4.98 -0.34
CA ALA A 110 9.61 3.79 -0.65
C ALA A 110 10.44 3.35 0.56
N GLN A 111 11.12 4.30 1.22
CA GLN A 111 11.88 4.04 2.43
C GLN A 111 10.98 3.57 3.58
N ARG A 112 9.89 4.30 3.88
CA ARG A 112 8.97 3.99 5.00
C ARG A 112 8.28 2.64 4.84
N PHE A 113 7.95 2.23 3.62
CA PHE A 113 7.29 0.94 3.35
C PHE A 113 8.29 -0.19 3.04
N SER A 114 9.59 0.12 2.97
CA SER A 114 10.67 -0.80 2.60
C SER A 114 10.43 -1.48 1.25
N ILE A 115 10.03 -0.71 0.25
CA ILE A 115 9.79 -1.17 -1.14
C ILE A 115 10.45 -0.22 -2.14
N SER A 116 10.54 -0.61 -3.41
CA SER A 116 11.12 0.27 -4.44
C SER A 116 10.16 1.42 -4.80
N THR A 117 10.70 2.56 -5.22
CA THR A 117 9.91 3.71 -5.73
C THR A 117 9.02 3.34 -6.92
N GLY A 118 9.50 2.45 -7.79
CA GLY A 118 8.71 1.88 -8.89
C GLY A 118 7.53 1.05 -8.38
N THR A 119 7.71 0.29 -7.29
CA THR A 119 6.63 -0.45 -6.64
C THR A 119 5.61 0.50 -6.02
N VAL A 120 6.03 1.55 -5.31
CA VAL A 120 5.14 2.60 -4.77
C VAL A 120 4.29 3.20 -5.89
N SER A 121 4.92 3.58 -7.00
CA SER A 121 4.25 4.22 -8.13
C SER A 121 3.24 3.29 -8.81
N SER A 122 3.60 2.01 -8.97
CA SER A 122 2.73 0.98 -9.54
C SER A 122 1.52 0.71 -8.64
N ILE A 123 1.74 0.52 -7.33
CA ILE A 123 0.66 0.34 -6.34
C ILE A 123 -0.28 1.54 -6.39
N PHE A 124 0.26 2.75 -6.21
CA PHE A 124 -0.55 3.96 -6.15
C PHE A 124 -1.41 4.14 -7.41
N SER A 125 -0.82 4.01 -8.61
CA SER A 125 -1.57 4.18 -9.86
C SER A 125 -2.67 3.12 -10.03
N SER A 126 -2.40 1.88 -9.61
CA SER A 126 -3.36 0.78 -9.72
C SER A 126 -4.57 0.99 -8.81
N TRP A 127 -4.33 1.34 -7.54
CA TRP A 127 -5.38 1.62 -6.58
C TRP A 127 -6.18 2.87 -6.93
N ILE A 128 -5.55 3.92 -7.47
CA ILE A 128 -6.26 5.12 -7.92
C ILE A 128 -7.20 4.81 -9.09
N ASN A 129 -6.75 4.02 -10.07
CA ASN A 129 -7.60 3.60 -11.18
C ASN A 129 -8.77 2.72 -10.71
N LEU A 130 -8.52 1.81 -9.77
CA LEU A 130 -9.57 0.99 -9.16
C LEU A 130 -10.58 1.86 -8.42
N MET A 131 -10.14 2.72 -7.50
CA MET A 131 -11.02 3.61 -6.75
C MET A 131 -11.79 4.56 -7.66
N TYR A 132 -11.18 5.07 -8.74
CA TYR A 132 -11.89 5.89 -9.71
C TYR A 132 -12.99 5.11 -10.45
N SER A 133 -12.79 3.81 -10.72
CA SER A 133 -13.81 2.97 -11.34
C SER A 133 -14.95 2.63 -10.37
N ASP A 134 -14.61 2.20 -9.15
CA ASP A 134 -15.57 1.62 -8.20
C ASP A 134 -16.24 2.66 -7.29
N LEU A 135 -15.52 3.71 -6.87
CA LEU A 135 -16.10 4.78 -6.04
C LEU A 135 -16.89 5.81 -6.85
N LYS A 136 -16.76 5.83 -8.18
CA LYS A 136 -17.57 6.71 -9.03
C LYS A 136 -19.08 6.43 -8.89
N LEU A 137 -19.45 5.22 -8.49
CA LEU A 137 -20.84 4.82 -8.26
C LEU A 137 -21.42 5.32 -6.92
N LEU A 138 -20.59 5.85 -6.02
CA LEU A 138 -21.00 6.37 -4.71
C LEU A 138 -21.26 7.89 -4.71
N CYS A 139 -21.04 8.58 -5.83
CA CYS A 139 -21.31 10.01 -6.03
C CYS A 139 -22.43 10.20 -7.05
#